data_AF-A0A0C1QKQ0-F1
#
_entry.id   AF-A0A0C1QKQ0-F1
#
_cell.length_a   1.000
_cell.length_b   1.000
_cell.length_c   1.000
_cell.angle_alpha   90.00
_cell.angle_beta   90.00
_cell.angle_gamma   90.00
#
_symmetry.space_group_name_H-M   'P 1'
#
loop_
_entity.id
_entity.type
_entity.pdbx_description
1 polymer ?
#
loop_
_entity_poly.entity_id
_entity_poly.type
_entity_poly.pdbx_seq_one_letter_code
_entity_poly.pdbx_strand_id
1 'polypeptide(L)'
;MTKTIYVPQGYCASLTPLTTSYGIGGLYTDGFSACNILACIGEGKILLSHVDHLTIMISMTKLKTEIENIKNLQEIIIISRENETFVKSHLINLISSIGLGSKIIEKEIDIQHDGIYVSYNKENNNDIHPNVKKYPIRNREGLELIHHPQEQQIQAVQKIHQIIGINAKFITRKAQVRRFSVFDGLAWENMDVELSIDNSHQATIQEIKFIEKDDPFIMVAGKLAGIACNMKGKMPIVSSTKEIGMQVAFYMEGYINDFDYVRLFNRNLKEMIDSNDNIPETQEDLAFKQALNTIISKKEDSFSKVQDVYHSYENKAPNTEFKANIISEITTFARHYLERKYYHDLKQNCKEVEREATSFNEQAVKCYKENNFKNAAELFFSAIQLYTYCSLKNDPKLATLYYNCGRSLQQFGEYRAASLHLNTSLILRENYIEPRPRAEIEKTKKALAECISVQPSASTWVESSSISRTTSNSQGLGK
;
A
#
# COMPACT_ATOMS: atom_id res chain seq x y z
N MET A 1 -21.08 3.68 3.76
CA MET A 1 -19.83 4.17 4.36
C MET A 1 -18.98 4.79 3.26
N THR A 2 -18.16 5.79 3.56
CA THR A 2 -17.21 6.33 2.57
C THR A 2 -15.99 5.42 2.49
N LYS A 3 -15.62 5.00 1.29
CA LYS A 3 -14.41 4.20 1.10
C LYS A 3 -13.17 5.04 1.39
N THR A 4 -12.12 4.40 1.88
CA THR A 4 -10.90 5.07 2.34
C THR A 4 -9.68 4.34 1.80
N ILE A 5 -8.74 5.04 1.17
CA ILE A 5 -7.51 4.41 0.71
C ILE A 5 -6.58 4.20 1.91
N TYR A 6 -6.16 2.96 2.13
CA TYR A 6 -5.11 2.64 3.08
C TYR A 6 -3.74 2.96 2.50
N VAL A 7 -2.90 3.66 3.26
CA VAL A 7 -1.56 4.10 2.89
C VAL A 7 -0.54 3.36 3.77
N PRO A 8 0.11 2.29 3.25
CA PRO A 8 1.04 1.51 4.05
C PRO A 8 2.33 2.27 4.37
N GLN A 9 3.12 1.73 5.30
CA GLN A 9 4.44 2.26 5.62
C GLN A 9 5.36 2.28 4.38
N GLY A 10 5.93 3.45 4.08
CA GLY A 10 6.79 3.67 2.91
C GLY A 10 6.06 4.09 1.62
N TYR A 11 4.77 4.39 1.72
CA TYR A 11 3.94 4.80 0.58
C TYR A 11 3.48 6.24 0.70
N CYS A 12 2.96 6.74 -0.43
CA CYS A 12 2.22 7.97 -0.53
C CYS A 12 0.92 7.72 -1.29
N ALA A 13 -0.14 8.38 -0.87
CA ALA A 13 -1.36 8.45 -1.62
C ALA A 13 -1.82 9.89 -1.69
N SER A 14 -2.53 10.19 -2.76
CA SER A 14 -3.19 11.47 -2.93
C SER A 14 -4.60 11.27 -3.46
N LEU A 15 -5.49 12.17 -3.06
CA LEU A 15 -6.85 12.25 -3.58
C LEU A 15 -7.03 13.59 -4.26
N THR A 16 -7.96 13.62 -5.21
CA THR A 16 -8.44 14.81 -5.91
C THR A 16 -9.96 14.89 -5.75
N PRO A 17 -10.63 16.03 -5.99
CA PRO A 17 -12.09 16.10 -5.93
C PRO A 17 -12.81 15.03 -6.79
N LEU A 18 -12.19 14.60 -7.91
CA LEU A 18 -12.74 13.54 -8.77
C LEU A 18 -12.92 12.21 -8.01
N THR A 19 -12.10 11.92 -7.00
CA THR A 19 -12.18 10.65 -6.25
C THR A 19 -13.47 10.52 -5.45
N THR A 20 -14.11 11.64 -5.10
CA THR A 20 -15.42 11.64 -4.45
C THR A 20 -16.52 11.02 -5.32
N SER A 21 -16.40 11.15 -6.65
CA SER A 21 -17.31 10.49 -7.60
C SER A 21 -17.16 8.96 -7.60
N TYR A 22 -16.02 8.45 -7.13
CA TYR A 22 -15.78 7.03 -6.88
C TYR A 22 -16.10 6.61 -5.45
N GLY A 23 -16.76 7.47 -4.65
CA GLY A 23 -17.09 7.16 -3.25
C GLY A 23 -15.88 7.07 -2.32
N ILE A 24 -14.72 7.58 -2.73
CA ILE A 24 -13.50 7.64 -1.91
C ILE A 24 -13.51 8.96 -1.15
N GLY A 25 -13.63 8.88 0.18
CA GLY A 25 -13.78 10.04 1.07
C GLY A 25 -12.50 10.50 1.75
N GLY A 26 -11.48 9.64 1.82
CA GLY A 26 -10.24 9.97 2.54
C GLY A 26 -9.11 8.97 2.38
N LEU A 27 -8.00 9.30 3.02
CA LEU A 27 -6.78 8.52 3.12
C LEU A 27 -6.61 8.11 4.59
N TYR A 28 -6.20 6.87 4.83
CA TYR A 28 -5.93 6.38 6.17
C TYR A 28 -4.59 5.67 6.23
N THR A 29 -3.91 5.76 7.36
CA THR A 29 -2.73 4.96 7.66
C THR A 29 -2.72 4.58 9.12
N ASP A 30 -2.04 3.48 9.46
CA ASP A 30 -1.63 3.18 10.83
C ASP A 30 -0.17 2.70 10.96
N GLY A 31 0.25 2.31 12.18
CA GLY A 31 1.48 1.54 12.41
C GLY A 31 2.81 2.29 12.23
N PHE A 32 2.88 3.62 12.32
CA PHE A 32 4.07 4.41 11.98
C PHE A 32 5.11 4.57 13.10
N SER A 33 5.50 3.47 13.77
CA SER A 33 6.37 3.52 14.95
C SER A 33 7.75 4.17 14.78
N ALA A 34 8.28 4.20 13.55
CA ALA A 34 9.60 4.75 13.20
C ALA A 34 9.56 5.68 11.97
N CYS A 35 8.41 6.32 11.73
CA CYS A 35 8.23 7.30 10.67
C CYS A 35 7.41 8.49 11.16
N ASN A 36 7.51 9.59 10.41
CA ASN A 36 6.57 10.69 10.49
C ASN A 36 5.51 10.53 9.41
N ILE A 37 4.31 11.02 9.70
CA ILE A 37 3.25 11.12 8.71
C ILE A 37 3.23 12.56 8.18
N LEU A 38 3.28 12.68 6.87
CA LEU A 38 3.13 13.94 6.16
C LEU A 38 1.73 13.99 5.55
N ALA A 39 0.93 14.97 5.95
CA ALA A 39 -0.34 15.28 5.33
C ALA A 39 -0.27 16.65 4.65
N CYS A 40 -0.58 16.74 3.36
CA CYS A 40 -0.63 18.01 2.63
C CYS A 40 -2.06 18.29 2.18
N ILE A 41 -2.52 19.53 2.38
CA ILE A 41 -3.89 19.94 2.08
C ILE A 41 -3.86 21.15 1.15
N GLY A 42 -4.37 20.96 -0.07
CA GLY A 42 -4.58 22.03 -1.04
C GLY A 42 -6.01 22.06 -1.57
N GLU A 43 -6.30 23.04 -2.43
CA GLU A 43 -7.66 23.28 -2.96
C GLU A 43 -8.20 22.12 -3.81
N GLY A 44 -7.31 21.43 -4.53
CA GLY A 44 -7.69 20.37 -5.46
C GLY A 44 -7.01 19.03 -5.22
N LYS A 45 -6.23 18.89 -4.13
CA LYS A 45 -5.48 17.67 -3.84
C LYS A 45 -5.18 17.56 -2.34
N ILE A 46 -5.43 16.40 -1.75
CA ILE A 46 -4.87 16.02 -0.45
C ILE A 46 -3.84 14.92 -0.66
N LEU A 47 -2.82 14.88 0.18
CA LEU A 47 -1.75 13.87 0.13
C LEU A 47 -1.48 13.36 1.54
N LEU A 48 -1.23 12.06 1.65
CA LEU A 48 -0.81 11.38 2.87
C LEU A 48 0.40 10.51 2.56
N SER A 49 1.49 10.64 3.31
CA SER A 49 2.71 9.87 3.10
C SER A 49 3.37 9.47 4.41
N HIS A 50 3.91 8.25 4.43
CA HIS A 50 4.91 7.87 5.44
C HIS A 50 6.27 8.37 5.04
N VAL A 51 6.98 8.95 5.99
CA VAL A 51 8.33 9.43 5.79
C VAL A 51 9.20 8.88 6.91
N ASP A 52 10.08 7.95 6.55
CA ASP A 52 11.19 7.51 7.40
C ASP A 52 12.53 8.01 6.83
N HIS A 53 13.61 7.65 7.51
CA HIS A 53 14.97 7.95 7.06
C HIS A 53 15.25 7.47 5.64
N LEU A 54 14.72 6.31 5.22
CA LEU A 54 14.96 5.79 3.87
C LEU A 54 14.18 6.58 2.81
N THR A 55 12.95 7.00 3.13
CA THR A 55 12.15 7.89 2.26
C THR A 55 12.90 9.19 1.97
N ILE A 56 13.49 9.82 2.99
CA ILE A 56 14.30 11.05 2.85
C ILE A 56 15.53 10.81 1.95
N MET A 57 16.20 9.66 2.10
CA MET A 57 17.44 9.40 1.36
C MET A 57 17.22 9.00 -0.10
N ILE A 58 16.10 8.34 -0.42
CA ILE A 58 15.93 7.64 -1.71
C ILE A 58 14.76 8.21 -2.53
N SER A 59 13.72 8.69 -1.86
CA SER A 59 12.45 9.05 -2.52
C SER A 59 12.11 10.53 -2.42
N MET A 60 13.04 11.36 -1.94
CA MET A 60 12.78 12.78 -1.67
C MET A 60 12.45 13.59 -2.92
N THR A 61 13.06 13.29 -4.07
CA THR A 61 12.70 13.93 -5.34
C THR A 61 11.25 13.62 -5.74
N LYS A 62 10.82 12.36 -5.63
CA LYS A 62 9.44 11.95 -5.94
C LYS A 62 8.44 12.61 -4.99
N LEU A 63 8.72 12.56 -3.69
CA LEU A 63 7.87 13.20 -2.69
C LEU A 63 7.77 14.71 -2.92
N LYS A 64 8.90 15.37 -3.23
CA LYS A 64 8.93 16.79 -3.59
C LYS A 64 8.02 17.08 -4.81
N THR A 65 8.16 16.31 -5.89
CA THR A 65 7.32 16.46 -7.08
C THR A 65 5.83 16.28 -6.74
N GLU A 66 5.48 15.31 -5.89
CA GLU A 66 4.08 15.11 -5.50
C GLU A 66 3.51 16.30 -4.69
N ILE A 67 4.33 16.92 -3.83
CA ILE A 67 3.96 18.13 -3.08
C ILE A 67 3.83 19.33 -4.02
N GLU A 68 4.77 19.53 -4.93
CA GLU A 68 4.76 20.62 -5.93
C GLU A 68 3.54 20.54 -6.86
N ASN A 69 3.02 19.33 -7.10
CA ASN A 69 1.82 19.11 -7.91
C ASN A 69 0.52 19.48 -7.18
N ILE A 70 0.55 19.84 -5.88
CA ILE A 70 -0.63 20.29 -5.13
C ILE A 70 -0.87 21.78 -5.40
N LYS A 71 -1.87 22.08 -6.22
CA LYS A 71 -2.30 23.47 -6.48
C LYS A 71 -2.82 24.12 -5.21
N ASN A 72 -2.39 25.38 -4.99
CA ASN A 72 -2.80 26.21 -3.86
C ASN A 72 -2.65 25.45 -2.53
N LEU A 73 -1.46 24.89 -2.30
CA LEU A 73 -1.14 24.17 -1.07
C LEU A 73 -1.27 25.11 0.13
N GLN A 74 -2.30 24.87 0.95
CA GLN A 74 -2.67 25.75 2.06
C GLN A 74 -1.83 25.40 3.29
N GLU A 75 -1.83 24.11 3.65
CA GLU A 75 -1.29 23.63 4.90
C GLU A 75 -0.53 22.32 4.69
N ILE A 76 0.58 22.17 5.41
CA ILE A 76 1.36 20.95 5.50
C ILE A 76 1.43 20.57 6.96
N ILE A 77 0.92 19.39 7.28
CA ILE A 77 0.84 18.88 8.64
C ILE A 77 1.87 17.75 8.77
N ILE A 78 2.81 17.92 9.69
CA ILE A 78 3.78 16.91 10.05
C ILE A 78 3.35 16.31 11.37
N ILE A 79 3.05 15.01 11.36
CA ILE A 79 2.58 14.27 12.52
C ILE A 79 3.70 13.32 12.95
N SER A 80 4.20 13.52 14.16
CA SER A 80 5.34 12.78 14.71
C SER A 80 5.01 12.15 16.06
N ARG A 81 5.82 11.19 16.48
CA ARG A 81 5.92 10.77 17.89
C ARG A 81 7.05 11.54 18.56
N GLU A 82 6.97 11.75 19.88
CA GLU A 82 7.85 12.62 20.68
C GLU A 82 9.37 12.42 20.43
N ASN A 83 9.78 11.23 19.96
CA ASN A 83 11.20 10.86 19.83
C ASN A 83 11.82 11.05 18.42
N GLU A 84 11.05 11.40 17.37
CA GLU A 84 11.52 11.35 15.98
C GLU A 84 11.99 12.72 15.41
N THR A 85 12.97 13.34 16.06
CA THR A 85 13.44 14.70 15.72
C THR A 85 14.25 14.78 14.42
N PHE A 86 14.98 13.72 14.05
CA PHE A 86 15.84 13.71 12.86
C PHE A 86 15.03 13.79 11.56
N VAL A 87 14.09 12.86 11.39
CA VAL A 87 13.22 12.79 10.20
C VAL A 87 12.38 14.06 10.09
N LYS A 88 11.89 14.57 11.22
CA LYS A 88 11.07 15.79 11.29
C LYS A 88 11.86 17.01 10.80
N SER A 89 13.07 17.21 11.30
CA SER A 89 13.95 18.33 10.88
C SER A 89 14.26 18.29 9.38
N HIS A 90 14.53 17.11 8.82
CA HIS A 90 14.78 16.96 7.40
C HIS A 90 13.54 17.25 6.54
N LEU A 91 12.35 16.84 7.02
CA LEU A 91 11.09 17.19 6.37
C LEU A 91 10.84 18.70 6.36
N ILE A 92 11.05 19.37 7.48
CA ILE A 92 10.89 20.84 7.57
C ILE A 92 11.84 21.54 6.59
N ASN A 93 13.09 21.09 6.51
CA ASN A 93 14.07 21.62 5.57
C ASN A 93 13.65 21.38 4.12
N LEU A 94 13.18 20.17 3.80
CA LEU A 94 12.66 19.83 2.48
C LEU A 94 11.52 20.77 2.11
N ILE A 95 10.50 20.87 2.95
CA ILE A 95 9.31 21.69 2.70
C ILE A 95 9.70 23.16 2.52
N SER A 96 10.58 23.67 3.38
CA SER A 96 11.10 25.04 3.28
C SER A 96 11.82 25.28 1.94
N SER A 97 12.52 24.28 1.41
CA SER A 97 13.20 24.36 0.11
C SER A 97 12.26 24.36 -1.10
N ILE A 98 11.01 23.91 -0.95
CA ILE A 98 10.02 23.98 -2.03
C ILE A 98 9.49 25.41 -2.21
N GLY A 99 9.58 26.25 -1.16
CA GLY A 99 9.25 27.68 -1.24
C GLY A 99 7.76 27.99 -1.43
N LEU A 100 6.87 27.07 -1.05
CA LEU A 100 5.43 27.15 -1.37
C LEU A 100 4.62 28.18 -0.55
N GLY A 101 5.23 28.92 0.36
CA GLY A 101 4.51 29.87 1.25
C GLY A 101 3.46 29.21 2.16
N SER A 102 3.33 27.89 2.13
CA SER A 102 2.35 27.12 2.89
C SER A 102 2.66 27.14 4.39
N LYS A 103 1.61 27.08 5.20
CA LYS A 103 1.74 27.00 6.65
C LYS A 103 2.13 25.58 7.05
N ILE A 104 3.25 25.44 7.76
CA ILE A 104 3.68 24.17 8.36
C ILE A 104 3.04 24.05 9.75
N ILE A 105 2.38 22.93 10.02
CA ILE A 105 1.74 22.61 11.30
C ILE A 105 2.38 21.33 11.83
N GLU A 106 3.08 21.42 12.95
CA GLU A 106 3.62 20.26 13.65
C GLU A 106 2.62 19.73 14.67
N LYS A 107 2.45 18.41 14.71
CA LYS A 107 1.55 17.71 15.62
C LYS A 107 2.24 16.50 16.20
N GLU A 108 2.15 16.35 17.50
CA GLU A 108 2.62 15.17 18.20
C GLU A 108 1.44 14.30 18.59
N ILE A 109 1.60 12.98 18.47
CA ILE A 109 0.61 12.02 18.94
C ILE A 109 1.23 11.01 19.90
N ASP A 110 0.41 10.56 20.83
CA ASP A 110 0.78 9.54 21.80
C ASP A 110 0.85 8.14 21.19
N ILE A 111 1.43 7.21 21.95
CA ILE A 111 1.53 5.79 21.58
C ILE A 111 0.16 5.12 21.41
N GLN A 112 -0.89 5.58 22.08
CA GLN A 112 -2.22 4.94 22.04
C GLN A 112 -2.98 5.24 20.75
N HIS A 113 -2.54 6.24 19.99
CA HIS A 113 -3.06 6.56 18.67
C HIS A 113 -1.99 6.22 17.63
N ASP A 114 -2.29 5.27 16.75
CA ASP A 114 -1.42 4.96 15.62
C ASP A 114 -2.09 5.16 14.27
N GLY A 115 -3.40 5.39 14.24
CA GLY A 115 -4.15 5.63 13.02
C GLY A 115 -4.31 7.12 12.72
N ILE A 116 -4.11 7.50 11.46
CA ILE A 116 -4.30 8.87 10.94
C ILE A 116 -5.19 8.81 9.71
N TYR A 117 -6.27 9.58 9.73
CA TYR A 117 -7.21 9.76 8.64
C TYR A 117 -7.15 11.18 8.12
N VAL A 118 -7.09 11.36 6.80
CA VAL A 118 -7.10 12.65 6.11
C VAL A 118 -8.25 12.69 5.11
N SER A 119 -9.07 13.74 5.14
CA SER A 119 -10.21 13.91 4.25
C SER A 119 -10.38 15.35 3.77
N TYR A 120 -11.15 15.55 2.70
CA TYR A 120 -11.53 16.89 2.24
C TYR A 120 -12.55 17.58 3.14
N ASN A 121 -13.43 16.79 3.74
CA ASN A 121 -14.53 17.31 4.52
C ASN A 121 -13.99 17.75 5.88
N LYS A 122 -14.14 19.05 6.19
CA LYS A 122 -13.81 19.55 7.51
C LYS A 122 -14.73 18.90 8.52
N GLU A 123 -14.16 18.14 9.45
CA GLU A 123 -14.91 17.56 10.57
C GLU A 123 -14.79 18.53 11.75
N ASN A 124 -15.94 18.96 12.28
CA ASN A 124 -16.00 19.99 13.34
C ASN A 124 -15.41 19.53 14.69
N ASN A 125 -15.06 18.26 14.83
CA ASN A 125 -14.70 17.62 16.10
C ASN A 125 -13.34 16.91 16.02
N ASN A 126 -12.38 17.49 15.30
CA ASN A 126 -11.08 16.86 15.07
C ASN A 126 -10.02 17.23 16.09
N ASP A 127 -9.30 16.20 16.55
CA ASP A 127 -8.26 16.31 17.58
C ASP A 127 -6.95 16.92 17.07
N ILE A 128 -6.65 16.79 15.77
CA ILE A 128 -5.38 17.21 15.16
C ILE A 128 -5.58 18.47 14.31
N HIS A 129 -6.50 18.39 13.34
CA HIS A 129 -6.76 19.42 12.34
C HIS A 129 -8.17 19.23 11.74
N PRO A 130 -8.90 20.25 11.26
CA PRO A 130 -10.22 20.06 10.63
C PRO A 130 -10.29 19.01 9.52
N ASN A 131 -9.16 18.71 8.87
CA ASN A 131 -9.06 17.68 7.82
C ASN A 131 -8.30 16.41 8.25
N VAL A 132 -7.82 16.34 9.50
CA VAL A 132 -7.02 15.23 10.02
C VAL A 132 -7.56 14.74 11.36
N LYS A 133 -7.87 13.44 11.42
CA LYS A 133 -8.37 12.76 12.61
C LYS A 133 -7.43 11.64 13.02
N LYS A 134 -7.21 11.48 14.32
CA LYS A 134 -6.48 10.32 14.87
C LYS A 134 -7.45 9.20 15.26
N TYR A 135 -6.96 7.98 15.17
CA TYR A 135 -7.67 6.77 15.57
C TYR A 135 -6.87 6.03 16.64
N PRO A 136 -7.55 5.41 17.63
CA PRO A 136 -6.89 4.52 18.58
C PRO A 136 -6.20 3.34 17.89
N ILE A 137 -5.18 2.78 18.53
CA ILE A 137 -4.44 1.60 18.04
C ILE A 137 -5.40 0.53 17.54
N ARG A 138 -5.20 0.11 16.29
CA ARG A 138 -5.95 -0.97 15.62
C ARG A 138 -7.47 -0.77 15.56
N ASN A 139 -7.97 0.40 15.94
CA ASN A 139 -9.38 0.72 15.76
C ASN A 139 -9.58 1.32 14.36
N ARG A 140 -10.14 0.49 13.48
CA ARG A 140 -10.51 0.83 12.10
C ARG A 140 -12.03 0.87 11.92
N GLU A 141 -12.80 0.87 13.02
CA GLU A 141 -14.26 0.82 12.95
C GLU A 141 -14.83 1.99 12.15
N GLY A 142 -15.77 1.67 11.25
CA GLY A 142 -16.41 2.65 10.38
C GLY A 142 -15.63 3.01 9.11
N LEU A 143 -14.41 2.48 8.93
CA LEU A 143 -13.63 2.68 7.70
C LEU A 143 -13.75 1.45 6.79
N GLU A 144 -14.19 1.69 5.56
CA GLU A 144 -14.11 0.70 4.48
C GLU A 144 -12.79 0.90 3.73
N LEU A 145 -11.76 0.14 4.11
CA LEU A 145 -10.40 0.31 3.61
C LEU A 145 -10.18 -0.34 2.24
N ILE A 146 -9.60 0.42 1.33
CA ILE A 146 -9.09 -0.04 0.04
C ILE A 146 -7.58 -0.16 0.16
N HIS A 147 -7.07 -1.38 0.03
CA HIS A 147 -5.67 -1.71 0.16
C HIS A 147 -4.98 -1.83 -1.20
N HIS A 148 -3.65 -1.72 -1.19
CA HIS A 148 -2.87 -2.02 -2.39
C HIS A 148 -2.94 -3.54 -2.68
N PRO A 149 -3.17 -4.01 -3.92
CA PRO A 149 -3.33 -5.43 -4.22
C PRO A 149 -2.17 -6.35 -3.79
N GLN A 150 -0.94 -5.80 -3.75
CA GLN A 150 0.28 -6.49 -3.32
C GLN A 150 0.81 -6.04 -1.94
N GLU A 151 0.00 -5.38 -1.11
CA GLU A 151 0.45 -4.78 0.14
C GLU A 151 1.29 -5.70 1.03
N GLN A 152 0.80 -6.90 1.33
CA GLN A 152 1.51 -7.87 2.16
C GLN A 152 2.87 -8.27 1.59
N GLN A 153 2.94 -8.53 0.28
CA GLN A 153 4.16 -8.93 -0.39
C GLN A 153 5.19 -7.80 -0.37
N ILE A 154 4.76 -6.57 -0.61
CA ILE A 154 5.65 -5.42 -0.61
C ILE A 154 6.19 -5.20 0.81
N GLN A 155 5.32 -5.25 1.82
CA GLN A 155 5.72 -5.17 3.21
C GLN A 155 6.71 -6.28 3.56
N ALA A 156 6.47 -7.51 3.11
CA ALA A 156 7.36 -8.65 3.34
C ALA A 156 8.75 -8.41 2.74
N VAL A 157 8.85 -8.04 1.45
CA VAL A 157 10.13 -7.77 0.80
C VAL A 157 10.87 -6.62 1.47
N GLN A 158 10.16 -5.54 1.83
CA GLN A 158 10.76 -4.41 2.54
C GLN A 158 11.33 -4.83 3.91
N LYS A 159 10.59 -5.63 4.69
CA LYS A 159 11.04 -6.11 6.01
C LYS A 159 12.17 -7.12 5.89
N ILE A 160 12.12 -8.04 4.91
CA ILE A 160 13.19 -9.01 4.66
C ILE A 160 14.48 -8.30 4.26
N HIS A 161 14.41 -7.25 3.44
CA HIS A 161 15.57 -6.43 3.08
C HIS A 161 16.25 -5.72 4.26
N GLN A 162 15.59 -5.62 5.42
CA GLN A 162 16.22 -5.09 6.65
C GLN A 162 17.23 -6.06 7.26
N ILE A 163 17.30 -7.32 6.80
CA ILE A 163 18.32 -8.28 7.21
C ILE A 163 19.06 -8.83 5.99
N ILE A 164 18.34 -9.05 4.90
CA ILE A 164 18.84 -9.68 3.69
C ILE A 164 19.23 -8.63 2.65
N GLY A 165 20.40 -8.78 2.04
CA GLY A 165 20.95 -7.89 1.02
C GLY A 165 21.69 -6.67 1.56
N ILE A 166 21.89 -6.56 2.88
CA ILE A 166 22.58 -5.41 3.48
C ILE A 166 24.06 -5.41 3.16
N ASN A 167 24.73 -6.56 3.15
CA ASN A 167 26.13 -6.62 2.74
C ASN A 167 26.27 -6.22 1.26
N ALA A 168 25.37 -6.70 0.39
CA ALA A 168 25.34 -6.29 -1.01
C ALA A 168 25.17 -4.77 -1.15
N LYS A 169 24.27 -4.16 -0.37
CA LYS A 169 24.08 -2.71 -0.31
C LYS A 169 25.35 -1.98 0.13
N PHE A 170 26.03 -2.46 1.16
CA PHE A 170 27.26 -1.86 1.66
C PHE A 170 28.41 -1.93 0.63
N ILE A 171 28.57 -3.09 -0.02
CA ILE A 171 29.62 -3.33 -1.02
C ILE A 171 29.39 -2.46 -2.27
N THR A 172 28.18 -2.49 -2.80
CA THR A 172 27.86 -1.82 -4.07
C THR A 172 27.66 -0.32 -3.91
N ARG A 173 27.40 0.15 -2.68
CA ARG A 173 26.90 1.51 -2.38
C ARG A 173 25.64 1.88 -3.19
N LYS A 174 24.99 0.91 -3.83
CA LYS A 174 23.74 1.14 -4.53
C LYS A 174 22.63 1.15 -3.49
N ALA A 175 21.87 2.24 -3.47
CA ALA A 175 20.63 2.26 -2.71
C ALA A 175 19.72 1.17 -3.30
N GLN A 176 19.16 0.31 -2.45
CA GLN A 176 18.02 -0.50 -2.88
C GLN A 176 16.93 0.43 -3.36
N VAL A 177 16.32 0.12 -4.49
CA VAL A 177 15.18 0.86 -4.99
C VAL A 177 13.99 0.50 -4.10
N ARG A 178 13.79 1.26 -3.01
CA ARG A 178 12.51 1.22 -2.32
C ARG A 178 11.49 1.78 -3.31
N ARG A 179 10.56 0.93 -3.74
CA ARG A 179 9.48 1.38 -4.60
C ARG A 179 8.52 2.21 -3.77
N PHE A 180 8.60 3.52 -3.97
CA PHE A 180 7.61 4.47 -3.53
C PHE A 180 6.44 4.37 -4.51
N SER A 181 5.35 3.74 -4.10
CA SER A 181 4.12 3.68 -4.89
C SER A 181 3.22 4.84 -4.52
N VAL A 182 2.64 5.47 -5.55
CA VAL A 182 1.72 6.59 -5.40
C VAL A 182 0.34 6.16 -5.89
N PHE A 183 -0.68 6.34 -5.05
CA PHE A 183 -2.06 6.40 -5.51
C PHE A 183 -2.38 7.84 -5.89
N ASP A 184 -2.82 8.08 -7.13
CA ASP A 184 -3.06 9.44 -7.66
C ASP A 184 -4.54 9.84 -7.69
N GLY A 185 -5.41 9.02 -7.09
CA GLY A 185 -6.85 9.17 -7.16
C GLY A 185 -7.52 8.34 -8.24
N LEU A 186 -6.76 7.73 -9.15
CA LEU A 186 -7.30 6.87 -10.21
C LEU A 186 -6.86 5.42 -10.06
N ALA A 187 -5.59 5.20 -9.76
CA ALA A 187 -5.01 3.87 -9.61
C ALA A 187 -3.67 3.96 -8.86
N TRP A 188 -3.13 2.81 -8.48
CA TRP A 188 -1.77 2.71 -7.97
C TRP A 188 -0.75 2.76 -9.12
N GLU A 189 0.32 3.55 -8.97
CA GLU A 189 1.44 3.55 -9.91
C GLU A 189 2.12 2.15 -9.95
N ASN A 190 2.51 1.71 -11.15
CA ASN A 190 2.93 0.33 -11.37
C ASN A 190 4.18 -0.07 -10.61
N MET A 191 4.16 -1.35 -10.27
CA MET A 191 5.35 -2.15 -10.09
C MET A 191 5.45 -3.11 -11.27
N ASP A 192 6.37 -2.85 -12.21
CA ASP A 192 6.54 -3.68 -13.42
C ASP A 192 7.09 -5.09 -13.17
N VAL A 193 7.37 -5.42 -11.91
CA VAL A 193 7.69 -6.77 -11.46
C VAL A 193 7.11 -6.97 -10.09
N GLU A 194 6.61 -8.18 -9.87
CA GLU A 194 6.38 -8.73 -8.54
C GLU A 194 7.61 -8.44 -7.68
N LEU A 195 7.42 -7.77 -6.55
CA LEU A 195 8.57 -7.44 -5.71
C LEU A 195 9.15 -8.74 -5.18
N SER A 196 10.45 -8.89 -5.40
CA SER A 196 11.24 -9.98 -4.89
C SER A 196 12.48 -9.43 -4.21
N ILE A 197 13.09 -10.29 -3.40
CA ILE A 197 14.42 -10.01 -2.87
C ILE A 197 15.42 -10.00 -4.03
N ASP A 198 16.29 -9.00 -4.09
CA ASP A 198 17.33 -8.89 -5.13
C ASP A 198 18.43 -9.93 -4.88
N ASN A 199 18.35 -11.05 -5.60
CA ASN A 199 19.30 -12.16 -5.55
C ASN A 199 20.39 -12.06 -6.63
N SER A 200 20.56 -10.92 -7.31
CA SER A 200 21.61 -10.77 -8.33
C SER A 200 23.02 -10.71 -7.74
N HIS A 201 23.15 -10.30 -6.48
CA HIS A 201 24.44 -10.16 -5.79
C HIS A 201 24.79 -11.40 -4.96
N GLN A 202 26.03 -11.88 -5.06
CA GLN A 202 26.51 -13.08 -4.36
C GLN A 202 26.31 -13.02 -2.84
N ALA A 203 26.56 -11.86 -2.19
CA ALA A 203 26.33 -11.71 -0.75
C ALA A 203 24.86 -11.97 -0.36
N THR A 204 23.89 -11.46 -1.12
CA THR A 204 22.47 -11.72 -0.85
C THR A 204 22.13 -13.20 -1.02
N ILE A 205 22.68 -13.84 -2.05
CA ILE A 205 22.51 -15.28 -2.26
C ILE A 205 23.02 -16.05 -1.04
N GLN A 206 24.22 -15.73 -0.52
CA GLN A 206 24.77 -16.40 0.65
C GLN A 206 23.93 -16.19 1.91
N GLU A 207 23.38 -14.99 2.11
CA GLU A 207 22.49 -14.68 3.23
C GLU A 207 21.17 -15.46 3.19
N ILE A 208 20.65 -15.78 2.00
CA ILE A 208 19.39 -16.52 1.84
C ILE A 208 19.62 -18.04 1.79
N LYS A 209 20.80 -18.50 1.35
CA LYS A 209 21.06 -19.89 0.94
C LYS A 209 20.68 -20.95 1.98
N PHE A 210 20.68 -20.60 3.26
CA PHE A 210 20.38 -21.50 4.36
C PHE A 210 18.94 -21.39 4.89
N ILE A 211 18.08 -20.55 4.31
CA ILE A 211 16.67 -20.44 4.66
C ILE A 211 15.85 -21.23 3.62
N GLU A 212 15.23 -22.31 4.06
CA GLU A 212 14.47 -23.22 3.21
C GLU A 212 12.97 -22.94 3.31
N LYS A 213 12.22 -23.25 2.22
CA LYS A 213 10.77 -23.06 2.15
C LYS A 213 10.05 -23.66 3.36
N ASP A 214 10.47 -24.83 3.81
CA ASP A 214 9.81 -25.57 4.88
C ASP A 214 10.40 -25.40 6.28
N ASP A 215 11.38 -24.52 6.46
CA ASP A 215 11.91 -24.21 7.78
C ASP A 215 10.81 -23.67 8.71
N PRO A 216 10.66 -24.22 9.94
CA PRO A 216 9.72 -23.68 10.92
C PRO A 216 10.15 -22.29 11.39
N PHE A 217 9.18 -21.50 11.85
CA PHE A 217 9.37 -20.10 12.23
C PHE A 217 10.57 -19.86 13.14
N ILE A 218 10.77 -20.69 14.18
CA ILE A 218 11.87 -20.52 15.14
C ILE A 218 13.25 -20.70 14.50
N MET A 219 13.38 -21.64 13.54
CA MET A 219 14.61 -21.85 12.79
C MET A 219 14.90 -20.67 11.85
N VAL A 220 13.88 -20.19 11.13
CA VAL A 220 14.00 -18.99 10.30
C VAL A 220 14.43 -17.78 11.15
N ALA A 221 13.82 -17.59 12.32
CA ALA A 221 14.17 -16.51 13.24
C ALA A 221 15.61 -16.61 13.76
N GLY A 222 16.07 -17.79 14.15
CA GLY A 222 17.45 -18.03 14.58
C GLY A 222 18.47 -17.74 13.47
N LYS A 223 18.19 -18.21 12.24
CA LYS A 223 18.98 -17.94 11.03
C LYS A 223 19.09 -16.44 10.76
N LEU A 224 17.97 -15.72 10.76
CA LEU A 224 17.94 -14.27 10.56
C LEU A 224 18.63 -13.49 11.68
N ALA A 225 18.47 -13.90 12.94
CA ALA A 225 19.17 -13.30 14.07
C ALA A 225 20.69 -13.45 13.96
N GLY A 226 21.17 -14.59 13.45
CA GLY A 226 22.58 -14.81 13.14
C GLY A 226 23.11 -13.83 12.07
N ILE A 227 22.35 -13.63 10.99
CA ILE A 227 22.68 -12.63 9.95
C ILE A 227 22.74 -11.24 10.58
N ALA A 228 21.71 -10.85 11.34
CA ALA A 228 21.65 -9.56 12.03
C ALA A 228 22.85 -9.35 12.97
N CYS A 229 23.28 -10.38 13.70
CA CYS A 229 24.45 -10.34 14.57
C CYS A 229 25.74 -10.04 13.78
N ASN A 230 25.93 -10.70 12.64
CA ASN A 230 27.10 -10.48 11.77
C ASN A 230 27.13 -9.08 11.13
N MET A 231 26.01 -8.35 11.19
CA MET A 231 25.87 -6.99 10.66
C MET A 231 25.90 -5.91 11.75
N LYS A 232 26.09 -6.28 13.02
CA LYS A 232 26.16 -5.34 14.14
C LYS A 232 27.29 -4.32 13.88
N GLY A 233 26.92 -3.04 13.74
CA GLY A 233 27.84 -1.95 13.40
C GLY A 233 27.71 -1.43 11.96
N LYS A 234 27.06 -2.17 11.05
CA LYS A 234 26.70 -1.69 9.69
C LYS A 234 25.28 -1.14 9.62
N MET A 235 24.46 -1.43 10.63
CA MET A 235 23.08 -0.97 10.74
C MET A 235 22.86 -0.20 12.04
N PRO A 236 22.10 0.90 12.01
CA PRO A 236 21.54 1.49 13.23
C PRO A 236 20.45 0.55 13.74
N ILE A 237 20.80 -0.29 14.72
CA ILE A 237 19.90 -1.27 15.32
C ILE A 237 19.56 -0.79 16.74
N VAL A 238 18.29 -0.43 16.95
CA VAL A 238 17.77 -0.03 18.27
C VAL A 238 17.25 -1.25 19.06
N SER A 239 16.70 -2.24 18.36
CA SER A 239 16.19 -3.51 18.92
C SER A 239 17.28 -4.57 19.08
N SER A 240 17.04 -5.63 19.86
CA SER A 240 17.99 -6.76 19.89
C SER A 240 18.04 -7.50 18.55
N THR A 241 19.17 -8.12 18.21
CA THR A 241 19.28 -8.92 16.96
C THR A 241 18.31 -10.10 16.94
N LYS A 242 18.03 -10.69 18.12
CA LYS A 242 17.00 -11.73 18.30
C LYS A 242 15.61 -11.19 17.94
N GLU A 243 15.24 -10.03 18.47
CA GLU A 243 13.95 -9.41 18.20
C GLU A 243 13.78 -9.08 16.71
N ILE A 244 14.81 -8.53 16.07
CA ILE A 244 14.82 -8.27 14.63
C ILE A 244 14.63 -9.55 13.82
N GLY A 245 15.36 -10.63 14.17
CA GLY A 245 15.20 -11.93 13.53
C GLY A 245 13.76 -12.47 13.64
N MET A 246 13.16 -12.36 14.82
CA MET A 246 11.77 -12.78 15.06
C MET A 246 10.76 -11.95 14.24
N GLN A 247 10.93 -10.62 14.20
CA GLN A 247 10.04 -9.73 13.44
C GLN A 247 10.08 -10.02 11.95
N VAL A 248 11.27 -10.28 11.39
CA VAL A 248 11.45 -10.54 9.96
C VAL A 248 11.08 -11.98 9.58
N ALA A 249 11.24 -12.95 10.49
CA ALA A 249 10.90 -14.36 10.23
C ALA A 249 9.44 -14.55 9.80
N PHE A 250 8.51 -13.81 10.40
CA PHE A 250 7.09 -13.86 10.02
C PHE A 250 6.87 -13.58 8.53
N TYR A 251 7.53 -12.53 8.04
CA TYR A 251 7.46 -12.11 6.63
C TYR A 251 8.23 -13.06 5.72
N MET A 252 9.43 -13.50 6.12
CA MET A 252 10.24 -14.43 5.35
C MET A 252 9.52 -15.75 5.14
N GLU A 253 8.95 -16.31 6.20
CA GLU A 253 8.18 -17.54 6.18
C GLU A 253 6.98 -17.44 5.23
N GLY A 254 6.21 -16.34 5.32
CA GLY A 254 5.08 -16.09 4.43
C GLY A 254 5.52 -15.97 2.97
N TYR A 255 6.58 -15.19 2.72
CA TYR A 255 7.11 -14.93 1.39
C TYR A 255 7.57 -16.21 0.68
N ILE A 256 8.33 -17.08 1.35
CA ILE A 256 8.83 -18.33 0.72
C ILE A 256 7.74 -19.41 0.56
N ASN A 257 6.64 -19.31 1.32
CA ASN A 257 5.52 -20.26 1.31
C ASN A 257 4.25 -19.73 0.68
N ASP A 258 4.35 -18.72 -0.20
CA ASP A 258 3.21 -18.19 -0.94
C ASP A 258 2.04 -17.75 -0.03
N PHE A 259 2.36 -17.40 1.23
CA PHE A 259 1.45 -16.99 2.28
C PHE A 259 0.35 -18.03 2.63
N ASP A 260 0.63 -19.33 2.50
CA ASP A 260 -0.27 -20.42 2.91
C ASP A 260 -0.45 -20.47 4.44
N TYR A 261 -1.35 -19.63 4.94
CA TYR A 261 -1.49 -19.35 6.37
C TYR A 261 -1.93 -20.56 7.20
N VAL A 262 -2.76 -21.45 6.65
CA VAL A 262 -3.21 -22.68 7.34
C VAL A 262 -2.03 -23.63 7.50
N ARG A 263 -1.31 -23.90 6.40
CA ARG A 263 -0.13 -24.77 6.43
C ARG A 263 0.92 -24.25 7.39
N LEU A 264 1.25 -22.96 7.31
CA LEU A 264 2.29 -22.35 8.16
C LEU A 264 1.93 -22.42 9.64
N PHE A 265 0.66 -22.15 9.98
CA PHE A 265 0.18 -22.26 11.36
C PHE A 265 0.31 -23.69 11.89
N ASN A 266 -0.17 -24.67 11.12
CA ASN A 266 -0.11 -26.08 11.50
C ASN A 266 1.32 -26.60 11.64
N ARG A 267 2.21 -26.21 10.71
CA ARG A 267 3.63 -26.56 10.75
C ARG A 267 4.32 -25.99 11.99
N ASN A 268 4.13 -24.71 12.28
CA ASN A 268 4.78 -24.08 13.44
C ASN A 268 4.26 -24.64 14.76
N LEU A 269 2.95 -24.93 14.85
CA LEU A 269 2.42 -25.61 16.02
C LEU A 269 2.98 -27.03 16.16
N LYS A 270 3.15 -27.76 15.05
CA LYS A 270 3.74 -29.09 15.08
C LYS A 270 5.18 -29.06 15.58
N GLU A 271 5.99 -28.11 15.09
CA GLU A 271 7.35 -27.90 15.57
C GLU A 271 7.39 -27.57 17.08
N MET A 272 6.54 -26.64 17.53
CA MET A 272 6.42 -26.31 18.96
C MET A 272 6.09 -27.55 19.80
N ILE A 273 5.14 -28.37 19.35
CA ILE A 273 4.73 -29.58 20.06
C ILE A 273 5.87 -30.60 20.09
N ASP A 274 6.59 -30.78 18.99
CA ASP A 274 7.65 -31.78 18.88
C ASP A 274 8.97 -31.32 19.53
N SER A 275 9.10 -30.03 19.87
CA SER A 275 10.25 -29.48 20.58
C SER A 275 10.51 -30.21 21.90
N ASN A 276 11.78 -30.60 22.10
CA ASN A 276 12.25 -31.23 23.33
C ASN A 276 12.25 -30.26 24.53
N ASP A 277 12.23 -28.96 24.28
CA ASP A 277 12.18 -27.94 25.35
C ASP A 277 10.77 -27.81 25.95
N ASN A 278 9.75 -28.32 25.25
CA ASN A 278 8.35 -28.27 25.67
C ASN A 278 7.92 -29.58 26.35
N ILE A 279 8.49 -29.83 27.53
CA ILE A 279 8.18 -30.99 28.37
C ILE A 279 6.96 -30.67 29.27
N PRO A 280 5.84 -31.40 29.14
CA PRO A 280 4.69 -31.23 30.02
C PRO A 280 5.05 -31.40 31.51
N GLU A 281 4.64 -30.47 32.36
CA GLU A 281 4.86 -30.53 33.81
C GLU A 281 3.67 -31.14 34.55
N THR A 282 2.48 -31.09 33.93
CA THR A 282 1.22 -31.56 34.51
C THR A 282 0.42 -32.48 33.58
N GLN A 283 -0.63 -33.10 34.11
CA GLN A 283 -1.55 -33.92 33.29
C GLN A 283 -2.34 -33.06 32.31
N GLU A 284 -2.69 -31.84 32.71
CA GLU A 284 -3.33 -30.85 31.86
C GLU A 284 -2.43 -30.46 30.67
N ASP A 285 -1.14 -30.26 30.92
CA ASP A 285 -0.14 -29.99 29.88
C ASP A 285 -0.04 -31.14 28.87
N LEU A 286 0.00 -32.38 29.37
CA LEU A 286 0.06 -33.58 28.55
C LEU A 286 -1.20 -33.75 27.70
N ALA A 287 -2.38 -33.60 28.32
CA ALA A 287 -3.66 -33.67 27.64
C ALA A 287 -3.80 -32.58 26.56
N PHE A 288 -3.34 -31.37 26.86
CA PHE A 288 -3.29 -30.26 25.90
C PHE A 288 -2.41 -30.59 24.69
N LYS A 289 -1.18 -31.06 24.94
CA LYS A 289 -0.24 -31.47 23.89
C LYS A 289 -0.79 -32.58 22.99
N GLN A 290 -1.46 -33.57 23.59
CA GLN A 290 -2.13 -34.66 22.86
C GLN A 290 -3.32 -34.18 22.02
N ALA A 291 -4.13 -33.27 22.57
CA ALA A 291 -5.25 -32.66 21.86
C ALA A 291 -4.78 -31.86 20.64
N LEU A 292 -3.73 -31.05 20.78
CA LEU A 292 -3.15 -30.31 19.65
C LEU A 292 -2.61 -31.24 18.56
N ASN A 293 -1.85 -32.29 18.92
CA ASN A 293 -1.36 -33.29 17.96
C ASN A 293 -2.51 -33.94 17.18
N THR A 294 -3.61 -34.27 17.87
CA THR A 294 -4.78 -34.86 17.25
C THR A 294 -5.44 -33.89 16.26
N ILE A 295 -5.55 -32.62 16.62
CA ILE A 295 -6.13 -31.57 15.77
C ILE A 295 -5.29 -31.36 14.51
N ILE A 296 -3.97 -31.17 14.66
CA ILE A 296 -3.05 -30.82 13.56
C ILE A 296 -2.82 -31.99 12.59
N SER A 297 -3.05 -33.24 13.03
CA SER A 297 -2.97 -34.41 12.14
C SER A 297 -4.00 -34.40 11.02
N LYS A 298 -5.09 -33.64 11.18
CA LYS A 298 -6.14 -33.46 10.17
C LYS A 298 -5.66 -32.35 9.23
N LYS A 299 -5.52 -32.63 7.93
CA LYS A 299 -5.03 -31.69 6.91
C LYS A 299 -6.02 -30.54 6.59
N GLU A 300 -6.76 -30.08 7.58
CA GLU A 300 -7.79 -29.05 7.48
C GLU A 300 -7.38 -27.79 8.25
N ASP A 301 -8.17 -26.71 8.13
CA ASP A 301 -7.97 -25.53 8.95
C ASP A 301 -8.31 -25.83 10.41
N SER A 302 -7.27 -25.94 11.23
CA SER A 302 -7.38 -26.27 12.65
C SER A 302 -7.51 -25.07 13.57
N PHE A 303 -7.48 -23.83 13.06
CA PHE A 303 -7.36 -22.64 13.90
C PHE A 303 -8.43 -22.55 15.00
N SER A 304 -9.72 -22.66 14.64
CA SER A 304 -10.82 -22.60 15.62
C SER A 304 -10.71 -23.69 16.70
N LYS A 305 -10.40 -24.93 16.30
CA LYS A 305 -10.29 -26.06 17.24
C LYS A 305 -9.10 -25.87 18.18
N VAL A 306 -7.99 -25.31 17.68
CA VAL A 306 -6.83 -24.95 18.50
C VAL A 306 -7.19 -23.87 19.51
N GLN A 307 -7.96 -22.84 19.11
CA GLN A 307 -8.41 -21.79 20.02
C GLN A 307 -9.31 -22.35 21.14
N ASP A 308 -10.23 -23.26 20.82
CA ASP A 308 -11.11 -23.90 21.82
C ASP A 308 -10.31 -24.66 22.87
N VAL A 309 -9.34 -25.47 22.43
CA VAL A 309 -8.46 -26.25 23.30
C VAL A 309 -7.52 -25.33 24.09
N TYR A 310 -6.99 -24.28 23.46
CA TYR A 310 -6.18 -23.24 24.10
C TYR A 310 -6.93 -22.56 25.25
N HIS A 311 -8.14 -22.05 25.02
CA HIS A 311 -8.90 -21.37 26.07
C HIS A 311 -9.30 -22.30 27.22
N SER A 312 -9.64 -23.56 26.92
CA SER A 312 -9.91 -24.53 27.99
C SER A 312 -8.65 -24.79 28.84
N TYR A 313 -7.48 -24.89 28.20
CA TYR A 313 -6.20 -25.13 28.88
C TYR A 313 -5.74 -23.91 29.69
N GLU A 314 -5.78 -22.71 29.11
CA GLU A 314 -5.42 -21.44 29.75
C GLU A 314 -6.18 -21.24 31.08
N ASN A 315 -7.47 -21.57 31.10
CA ASN A 315 -8.33 -21.41 32.27
C ASN A 315 -8.18 -22.49 33.34
N LYS A 316 -7.82 -23.73 32.96
CA LYS A 316 -7.87 -24.90 33.87
C LYS A 316 -6.50 -25.34 34.35
N ALA A 317 -5.46 -25.20 33.53
CA ALA A 317 -4.14 -25.69 33.86
C ALA A 317 -3.47 -24.84 34.94
N PRO A 318 -2.70 -25.42 35.86
CA PRO A 318 -1.90 -24.67 36.83
C PRO A 318 -0.83 -23.83 36.12
N ASN A 319 -0.36 -22.78 36.78
CA ASN A 319 0.69 -21.93 36.23
C ASN A 319 2.05 -22.61 36.34
N THR A 320 2.55 -23.08 35.19
CA THR A 320 3.86 -23.72 35.01
C THR A 320 4.72 -22.94 34.03
N GLU A 321 6.02 -23.25 33.95
CA GLU A 321 6.91 -22.67 32.95
C GLU A 321 6.49 -23.14 31.54
N PHE A 322 6.17 -24.44 31.40
CA PHE A 322 5.58 -25.00 30.19
C PHE A 322 4.35 -24.21 29.73
N LYS A 323 3.39 -23.95 30.62
CA LYS A 323 2.17 -23.20 30.30
C LYS A 323 2.51 -21.79 29.81
N ALA A 324 3.39 -21.08 30.50
CA ALA A 324 3.79 -19.74 30.11
C ALA A 324 4.43 -19.70 28.70
N ASN A 325 5.33 -20.63 28.42
CA ASN A 325 6.02 -20.72 27.12
C ASN A 325 5.05 -21.06 25.99
N ILE A 326 4.23 -22.09 26.17
CA ILE A 326 3.26 -22.54 25.17
C ILE A 326 2.19 -21.49 24.89
N ILE A 327 1.68 -20.81 25.93
CA ILE A 327 0.72 -19.71 25.73
C ILE A 327 1.34 -18.59 24.90
N SER A 328 2.59 -18.21 25.18
CA SER A 328 3.32 -17.18 24.44
C SER A 328 3.48 -17.55 22.95
N GLU A 329 3.88 -18.79 22.66
CA GLU A 329 4.07 -19.28 21.29
C GLU A 329 2.74 -19.39 20.52
N ILE A 330 1.71 -19.99 21.11
CA ILE A 330 0.39 -20.11 20.48
C ILE A 330 -0.21 -18.72 20.23
N THR A 331 -0.08 -17.79 21.16
CA THR A 331 -0.54 -16.40 20.97
C THR A 331 0.17 -15.75 19.79
N THR A 332 1.47 -15.97 19.65
CA THR A 332 2.27 -15.46 18.54
C THR A 332 1.82 -16.08 17.21
N PHE A 333 1.67 -17.40 17.14
CA PHE A 333 1.23 -18.08 15.92
C PHE A 333 -0.22 -17.77 15.56
N ALA A 334 -1.09 -17.57 16.55
CA ALA A 334 -2.47 -17.16 16.32
C ALA A 334 -2.54 -15.77 15.70
N ARG A 335 -1.74 -14.82 16.21
CA ARG A 335 -1.60 -13.49 15.60
C ARG A 335 -1.09 -13.60 14.17
N HIS A 336 -0.06 -14.41 13.91
CA HIS A 336 0.47 -14.62 12.56
C HIS A 336 -0.57 -15.23 11.61
N TYR A 337 -1.36 -16.20 12.08
CA TYR A 337 -2.45 -16.79 11.31
C TYR A 337 -3.50 -15.74 10.94
N LEU A 338 -3.99 -14.96 11.91
CA LEU A 338 -5.03 -13.95 11.69
C LEU A 338 -4.57 -12.87 10.70
N GLU A 339 -3.32 -12.41 10.84
CA GLU A 339 -2.75 -11.41 9.95
C GLU A 339 -2.61 -11.92 8.51
N ARG A 340 -2.15 -13.16 8.32
CA ARG A 340 -2.05 -13.74 6.96
C ARG A 340 -3.42 -14.05 6.37
N LYS A 341 -4.37 -14.53 7.19
CA LYS A 341 -5.75 -14.76 6.78
C LYS A 341 -6.41 -13.45 6.32
N TYR A 342 -6.20 -12.36 7.04
CA TYR A 342 -6.68 -11.03 6.65
C TYR A 342 -6.27 -10.66 5.22
N TYR A 343 -4.98 -10.80 4.89
CA TYR A 343 -4.49 -10.49 3.55
C TYR A 343 -4.92 -11.51 2.49
N HIS A 344 -5.07 -12.78 2.87
CA HIS A 344 -5.67 -13.79 1.99
C HIS A 344 -7.10 -13.39 1.60
N ASP A 345 -7.93 -13.06 2.60
CA ASP A 345 -9.33 -12.70 2.40
C ASP A 345 -9.45 -11.40 1.60
N LEU A 346 -8.60 -10.41 1.88
CA LEU A 346 -8.48 -9.20 1.08
C LEU A 346 -8.17 -9.52 -0.39
N LYS A 347 -7.23 -10.43 -0.66
CA LYS A 347 -6.90 -10.85 -2.03
C LYS A 347 -8.05 -11.56 -2.73
N GLN A 348 -8.85 -12.35 -2.01
CA GLN A 348 -10.06 -12.96 -2.57
C GLN A 348 -11.13 -11.91 -2.87
N ASN A 349 -11.35 -10.96 -1.96
CA ASN A 349 -12.28 -9.85 -2.15
C ASN A 349 -11.90 -9.02 -3.39
N CYS A 350 -10.61 -8.71 -3.59
CA CYS A 350 -10.15 -8.02 -4.80
C CYS A 350 -10.52 -8.79 -6.09
N LYS A 351 -10.35 -10.12 -6.10
CA LYS A 351 -10.74 -10.96 -7.25
C LYS A 351 -12.25 -10.95 -7.48
N GLU A 352 -13.05 -10.89 -6.42
CA GLU A 352 -14.50 -10.82 -6.53
C GLU A 352 -14.95 -9.47 -7.12
N VAL A 353 -14.38 -8.37 -6.63
CA VAL A 353 -14.59 -7.03 -7.17
C VAL A 353 -14.20 -6.96 -8.65
N GLU A 354 -13.07 -7.55 -9.05
CA GLU A 354 -12.66 -7.64 -10.46
C GLU A 354 -13.66 -8.42 -11.33
N ARG A 355 -14.22 -9.51 -10.81
CA ARG A 355 -15.27 -10.29 -11.52
C ARG A 355 -16.54 -9.48 -11.68
N GLU A 356 -16.97 -8.78 -10.63
CA GLU A 356 -18.14 -7.91 -10.68
C GLU A 356 -17.95 -6.77 -11.69
N ALA A 357 -16.79 -6.12 -11.67
CA ALA A 357 -16.45 -5.06 -12.61
C ALA A 357 -16.44 -5.56 -14.08
N THR A 358 -15.95 -6.79 -14.29
CA THR A 358 -16.01 -7.46 -15.61
C THR A 358 -17.45 -7.70 -16.06
N SER A 359 -18.32 -8.15 -15.15
CA SER A 359 -19.76 -8.33 -15.43
C SER A 359 -20.43 -7.02 -15.82
N PHE A 360 -20.18 -5.92 -15.10
CA PHE A 360 -20.70 -4.60 -15.49
C PHE A 360 -20.21 -4.16 -16.87
N ASN A 361 -18.93 -4.38 -17.18
CA ASN A 361 -18.38 -4.06 -18.49
C ASN A 361 -19.07 -4.85 -19.62
N GLU A 362 -19.32 -6.14 -19.44
CA GLU A 362 -20.02 -6.97 -20.44
C GLU A 362 -21.46 -6.49 -20.68
N GLN A 363 -22.18 -6.18 -19.59
CA GLN A 363 -23.53 -5.61 -19.67
C GLN A 363 -23.53 -4.24 -20.36
N ALA A 364 -22.56 -3.37 -20.04
CA ALA A 364 -22.41 -2.06 -20.65
C ALA A 364 -22.19 -2.15 -22.18
N VAL A 365 -21.33 -3.09 -22.60
CA VAL A 365 -21.09 -3.36 -24.03
C VAL A 365 -22.37 -3.82 -24.73
N LYS A 366 -23.19 -4.64 -24.07
CA LYS A 366 -24.50 -5.06 -24.61
C LYS A 366 -25.43 -3.85 -24.77
N CYS A 367 -25.60 -3.03 -23.73
CA CYS A 367 -26.42 -1.82 -23.81
C CYS A 367 -25.95 -0.86 -24.91
N TYR A 368 -24.64 -0.69 -25.08
CA TYR A 368 -24.08 0.15 -26.14
C TYR A 368 -24.47 -0.37 -27.53
N LYS A 369 -24.38 -1.70 -27.77
CA LYS A 369 -24.77 -2.32 -29.05
C LYS A 369 -26.27 -2.19 -29.33
N GLU A 370 -27.08 -2.12 -28.28
CA GLU A 370 -28.53 -1.89 -28.36
C GLU A 370 -28.90 -0.39 -28.47
N ASN A 371 -27.90 0.50 -28.64
CA ASN A 371 -28.04 1.96 -28.67
C ASN A 371 -28.61 2.58 -27.38
N ASN A 372 -28.58 1.84 -26.27
CA ASN A 372 -28.93 2.35 -24.95
C ASN A 372 -27.69 2.99 -24.29
N PHE A 373 -27.29 4.13 -24.83
CA PHE A 373 -26.03 4.78 -24.48
C PHE A 373 -25.97 5.33 -23.06
N LYS A 374 -27.11 5.78 -22.51
CA LYS A 374 -27.19 6.25 -21.11
C LYS A 374 -26.88 5.10 -20.14
N ASN A 375 -27.58 3.98 -20.27
CA ASN A 375 -27.35 2.82 -19.39
C ASN A 375 -25.96 2.23 -19.61
N ALA A 376 -25.44 2.25 -20.85
CA ALA A 376 -24.06 1.84 -21.10
C ALA A 376 -23.05 2.72 -20.35
N ALA A 377 -23.22 4.04 -20.36
CA ALA A 377 -22.37 4.96 -19.61
C ALA A 377 -22.43 4.70 -18.10
N GLU A 378 -23.63 4.51 -17.54
CA GLU A 378 -23.83 4.19 -16.12
C GLU A 378 -23.11 2.88 -15.73
N LEU A 379 -23.28 1.81 -16.51
CA LEU A 379 -22.64 0.52 -16.26
C LEU A 379 -21.11 0.58 -16.42
N PHE A 380 -20.59 1.28 -17.44
CA PHE A 380 -19.15 1.51 -17.57
C PHE A 380 -18.62 2.31 -16.39
N PHE A 381 -19.37 3.30 -15.89
CA PHE A 381 -18.97 4.06 -14.71
C PHE A 381 -18.93 3.19 -13.45
N SER A 382 -19.92 2.31 -13.23
CA SER A 382 -19.88 1.32 -12.14
C SER A 382 -18.66 0.40 -12.24
N ALA A 383 -18.31 -0.07 -13.44
CA ALA A 383 -17.10 -0.85 -13.66
C ALA A 383 -15.82 -0.04 -13.33
N ILE A 384 -15.75 1.25 -13.73
CA ILE A 384 -14.63 2.15 -13.39
C ILE A 384 -14.47 2.31 -11.88
N GLN A 385 -15.58 2.49 -11.16
CA GLN A 385 -15.56 2.65 -9.70
C GLN A 385 -14.90 1.44 -9.04
N LEU A 386 -15.27 0.23 -9.44
CA LEU A 386 -14.69 -1.00 -8.90
C LEU A 386 -13.22 -1.19 -9.32
N TYR A 387 -12.90 -0.98 -10.60
CA TYR A 387 -11.54 -1.11 -11.12
C TYR A 387 -10.54 -0.12 -10.49
N THR A 388 -11.00 1.08 -10.13
CA THR A 388 -10.20 2.10 -9.42
C THR A 388 -9.61 1.57 -8.12
N TYR A 389 -10.28 0.61 -7.46
CA TYR A 389 -9.84 0.05 -6.18
C TYR A 389 -8.86 -1.11 -6.34
N CYS A 390 -8.88 -1.81 -7.47
CA CYS A 390 -8.19 -3.08 -7.67
C CYS A 390 -7.04 -3.00 -8.68
N SER A 391 -6.99 -1.96 -9.51
CA SER A 391 -6.04 -1.90 -10.63
C SER A 391 -4.82 -1.02 -10.40
N LEU A 392 -3.77 -1.42 -11.11
CA LEU A 392 -2.59 -0.62 -11.35
C LEU A 392 -2.83 0.34 -12.53
N LYS A 393 -2.06 1.43 -12.57
CA LYS A 393 -2.24 2.51 -13.55
C LYS A 393 -1.92 2.09 -15.00
N ASN A 394 -1.08 1.07 -15.24
CA ASN A 394 -0.88 0.53 -16.59
C ASN A 394 -1.98 -0.43 -17.05
N ASP A 395 -2.96 -0.78 -16.22
CA ASP A 395 -3.97 -1.76 -16.63
C ASP A 395 -4.71 -1.28 -17.90
N PRO A 396 -4.55 -1.98 -19.05
CA PRO A 396 -5.22 -1.63 -20.30
C PRO A 396 -6.74 -1.56 -20.19
N LYS A 397 -7.31 -2.34 -19.25
CA LYS A 397 -8.75 -2.41 -19.02
C LYS A 397 -9.28 -1.10 -18.48
N LEU A 398 -8.57 -0.47 -17.53
CA LEU A 398 -9.03 0.77 -16.91
C LEU A 398 -9.16 1.89 -17.95
N ALA A 399 -8.15 2.11 -18.79
CA ALA A 399 -8.26 3.15 -19.83
C ALA A 399 -9.33 2.81 -20.88
N THR A 400 -9.57 1.53 -21.15
CA THR A 400 -10.62 1.08 -22.06
C THR A 400 -12.01 1.37 -21.49
N LEU A 401 -12.22 1.15 -20.18
CA LEU A 401 -13.47 1.51 -19.51
C LEU A 401 -13.74 3.02 -19.58
N TYR A 402 -12.73 3.84 -19.26
CA TYR A 402 -12.85 5.30 -19.41
C TYR A 402 -13.17 5.72 -20.85
N TYR A 403 -12.52 5.10 -21.84
CA TYR A 403 -12.81 5.35 -23.24
C TYR A 403 -14.26 5.01 -23.59
N ASN A 404 -14.72 3.83 -23.19
CA ASN A 404 -16.06 3.34 -23.50
C ASN A 404 -17.15 4.15 -22.79
N CYS A 405 -16.93 4.54 -21.53
CA CYS A 405 -17.79 5.47 -20.80
C CYS A 405 -17.89 6.81 -21.55
N GLY A 406 -16.74 7.39 -21.90
CA GLY A 406 -16.68 8.64 -22.66
C GLY A 406 -17.39 8.56 -24.02
N ARG A 407 -17.21 7.47 -24.76
CA ARG A 407 -17.94 7.23 -26.03
C ARG A 407 -19.44 7.08 -25.84
N SER A 408 -19.87 6.38 -24.78
CA SER A 408 -21.29 6.21 -24.47
C SER A 408 -21.94 7.57 -24.17
N LEU A 409 -21.29 8.38 -23.32
CA LEU A 409 -21.74 9.75 -23.04
C LEU A 409 -21.77 10.63 -24.29
N GLN A 410 -20.76 10.51 -25.16
CA GLN A 410 -20.71 11.24 -26.42
C GLN A 410 -21.89 10.87 -27.35
N GLN A 411 -22.23 9.58 -27.47
CA GLN A 411 -23.39 9.15 -28.26
C GLN A 411 -24.72 9.56 -27.63
N PHE A 412 -24.77 9.69 -26.30
CA PHE A 412 -25.93 10.20 -25.58
C PHE A 412 -26.08 11.73 -25.66
N GLY A 413 -25.03 12.46 -26.06
CA GLY A 413 -25.03 13.92 -26.20
C GLY A 413 -24.39 14.69 -25.03
N GLU A 414 -23.83 13.98 -24.05
CA GLU A 414 -23.19 14.56 -22.86
C GLU A 414 -21.71 14.87 -23.09
N TYR A 415 -21.42 15.76 -24.04
CA TYR A 415 -20.05 16.01 -24.53
C TYR A 415 -19.06 16.50 -23.47
N ARG A 416 -19.52 17.27 -22.46
CA ARG A 416 -18.64 17.76 -21.38
C ARG A 416 -18.17 16.62 -20.49
N ALA A 417 -19.09 15.74 -20.07
CA ALA A 417 -18.75 14.57 -19.27
C ALA A 417 -17.91 13.57 -20.11
N ALA A 418 -18.27 13.38 -21.37
CA ALA A 418 -17.52 12.55 -22.31
C ALA A 418 -16.04 12.97 -22.40
N SER A 419 -15.77 14.28 -22.57
CA SER A 419 -14.40 14.80 -22.64
C SER A 419 -13.58 14.50 -21.39
N LEU A 420 -14.18 14.55 -20.19
CA LEU A 420 -13.47 14.21 -18.95
C LEU A 420 -13.02 12.76 -18.95
N HIS A 421 -13.92 11.81 -19.26
CA HIS A 421 -13.58 10.38 -19.29
C HIS A 421 -12.60 10.05 -20.42
N LEU A 422 -12.77 10.63 -21.61
CA LEU A 422 -11.84 10.44 -22.74
C LEU A 422 -10.45 11.00 -22.43
N ASN A 423 -10.36 12.15 -21.76
CA ASN A 423 -9.09 12.72 -21.34
C ASN A 423 -8.39 11.84 -20.30
N THR A 424 -9.12 11.30 -19.31
CA THR A 424 -8.57 10.33 -18.36
C THR A 424 -8.07 9.06 -19.05
N SER A 425 -8.83 8.54 -20.02
CA SER A 425 -8.38 7.40 -20.85
C SER A 425 -7.08 7.70 -21.58
N LEU A 426 -6.95 8.90 -22.15
CA LEU A 426 -5.74 9.32 -22.86
C LEU A 426 -4.54 9.39 -21.91
N ILE A 427 -4.68 10.03 -20.76
CA ILE A 427 -3.64 10.11 -19.72
C ILE A 427 -3.17 8.71 -19.32
N LEU A 428 -4.09 7.77 -19.13
CA LEU A 428 -3.74 6.39 -18.78
C LEU A 428 -2.96 5.70 -19.92
N ARG A 429 -3.45 5.77 -21.16
CA ARG A 429 -2.78 5.15 -22.33
C ARG A 429 -1.39 5.71 -22.61
N GLU A 430 -1.18 7.01 -22.36
CA GLU A 430 0.13 7.66 -22.50
C GLU A 430 1.14 7.21 -21.43
N ASN A 431 0.65 6.71 -20.29
CA ASN A 431 1.46 6.16 -19.21
C ASN A 431 1.79 4.66 -19.39
N TYR A 432 1.32 4.00 -20.45
CA TYR A 432 1.66 2.59 -20.69
C TYR A 432 3.12 2.44 -21.11
N ILE A 433 3.79 1.48 -20.49
CA ILE A 433 5.15 1.07 -20.85
C ILE A 433 5.07 0.16 -22.09
N GLU A 434 6.10 0.20 -22.93
CA GLU A 434 6.11 -0.39 -24.27
C GLU A 434 5.62 -1.86 -24.36
N PRO A 435 4.94 -2.26 -25.45
CA PRO A 435 4.63 -1.44 -26.63
C PRO A 435 3.49 -0.45 -26.38
N ARG A 436 3.72 0.83 -26.65
CA ARG A 436 2.70 1.87 -26.47
C ARG A 436 1.53 1.65 -27.46
N PRO A 437 0.27 1.76 -27.02
CA PRO A 437 -0.90 1.50 -27.87
C PRO A 437 -1.22 2.70 -28.78
N ARG A 438 -0.39 2.93 -29.80
CA ARG A 438 -0.46 4.13 -30.65
C ARG A 438 -1.82 4.29 -31.34
N ALA A 439 -2.42 3.19 -31.82
CA ALA A 439 -3.71 3.23 -32.50
C ALA A 439 -4.85 3.67 -31.55
N GLU A 440 -4.83 3.17 -30.32
CA GLU A 440 -5.79 3.45 -29.26
C GLU A 440 -5.64 4.88 -28.75
N ILE A 441 -4.41 5.39 -28.66
CA ILE A 441 -4.12 6.80 -28.33
C ILE A 441 -4.75 7.72 -29.37
N GLU A 442 -4.48 7.48 -30.66
CA GLU A 442 -5.03 8.32 -31.74
C GLU A 442 -6.55 8.20 -31.83
N LYS A 443 -7.10 7.00 -31.61
CA LYS A 443 -8.55 6.79 -31.49
C LYS A 443 -9.17 7.60 -30.35
N THR A 444 -8.52 7.68 -29.18
CA THR A 444 -9.00 8.52 -28.06
C THR A 444 -8.90 9.99 -28.38
N LYS A 445 -7.77 10.45 -28.94
CA LYS A 445 -7.58 11.86 -29.33
C LYS A 445 -8.65 12.32 -30.32
N LYS A 446 -8.96 11.50 -31.32
CA LYS A 446 -10.03 11.79 -32.27
C LYS A 446 -11.40 11.93 -31.58
N ALA A 447 -11.76 10.99 -30.72
CA ALA A 447 -13.02 11.06 -29.97
C ALA A 447 -13.10 12.30 -29.05
N LEU A 448 -11.98 12.68 -28.44
CA LEU A 448 -11.89 13.88 -27.61
C LEU A 448 -12.05 15.15 -28.45
N ALA A 449 -11.40 15.22 -29.61
CA ALA A 449 -11.53 16.35 -30.55
C ALA A 449 -12.97 16.52 -31.05
N GLU A 450 -13.66 15.42 -31.36
CA GLU A 450 -15.08 15.43 -31.70
C GLU A 450 -15.93 16.07 -30.59
N CYS A 451 -15.67 15.73 -29.32
CA CYS A 451 -16.40 16.33 -28.20
C CYS A 451 -16.15 17.85 -28.07
N ILE A 452 -14.92 18.29 -28.30
CA ILE A 452 -14.54 19.71 -28.26
C ILE A 452 -15.21 20.50 -29.41
N SER A 453 -15.27 19.93 -30.62
CA SER A 453 -15.86 20.60 -31.79
C SER A 453 -17.37 20.85 -31.70
N VAL A 454 -18.08 20.07 -30.86
CA VAL A 454 -19.54 20.18 -30.70
C VAL A 454 -19.91 21.11 -29.53
N GLN A 455 -18.97 21.41 -28.63
CA GLN A 455 -19.21 22.41 -27.60
C GLN A 455 -19.24 23.80 -28.25
N PRO A 456 -20.34 24.58 -28.08
CA PRO A 456 -20.34 25.96 -28.54
C PRO A 456 -19.18 26.67 -27.85
N SER A 457 -18.44 27.47 -28.61
CA SER A 457 -17.37 28.32 -28.08
C SER A 457 -17.97 29.25 -27.03
N ALA A 458 -17.91 28.84 -25.76
CA ALA A 458 -18.13 29.75 -24.65
C ALA A 458 -17.05 30.80 -24.75
N SER A 459 -17.46 32.00 -25.17
CA SER A 459 -16.74 33.27 -25.20
C SER A 459 -15.30 33.22 -24.69
N THR A 460 -14.38 33.45 -25.62
CA THR A 460 -13.04 33.98 -25.35
C THR A 460 -13.11 35.19 -24.41
N TRP A 461 -12.89 34.94 -23.12
CA TRP A 461 -12.24 35.86 -22.20
C TRP A 461 -11.10 35.08 -21.56
N VAL A 462 -10.02 34.95 -22.33
CA VAL A 462 -8.70 34.60 -21.80
C VAL A 462 -7.93 35.92 -21.78
N GLU A 463 -7.71 36.43 -20.58
CA GLU A 463 -6.68 37.44 -20.34
C GLU A 463 -5.36 36.91 -20.85
N SER A 464 -4.80 37.64 -21.81
CA SER A 464 -3.49 37.42 -22.40
C SER A 464 -2.40 37.60 -21.35
N SER A 465 -1.84 36.52 -20.84
CA SER A 465 -0.48 36.52 -20.31
C SER A 465 0.46 35.99 -21.40
N SER A 466 1.05 36.92 -22.14
CA SER A 466 2.08 36.72 -23.14
C SER A 466 3.32 36.02 -22.57
N ILE A 467 3.58 34.79 -22.99
CA ILE A 467 4.90 34.15 -22.88
C ILE A 467 5.63 34.37 -24.21
N SER A 468 6.56 35.31 -24.21
CA SER A 468 7.54 35.51 -25.27
C SER A 468 8.52 34.32 -25.30
N ARG A 469 8.43 33.51 -26.35
CA ARG A 469 9.52 32.60 -26.75
C ARG A 469 10.53 33.38 -27.58
N THR A 470 11.68 33.72 -27.00
CA THR A 470 12.87 34.09 -27.76
C THR A 470 13.64 32.82 -28.12
N THR A 471 13.60 32.48 -29.41
CA THR A 471 14.53 31.55 -30.07
C THR A 471 15.88 32.25 -30.22
N SER A 472 16.96 31.68 -29.66
CA SER A 472 18.33 32.01 -30.10
C SER A 472 18.91 30.85 -30.88
N ASN A 473 19.19 31.12 -32.15
CA ASN A 473 20.08 30.33 -32.99
C ASN A 473 20.64 31.31 -34.02
N SER A 474 21.92 31.68 -33.89
CA SER A 474 22.73 32.12 -35.03
C SER A 474 24.20 31.91 -34.70
N GLN A 475 24.82 31.03 -35.49
CA GLN A 475 26.25 30.87 -35.63
C GLN A 475 26.90 32.16 -36.19
N GLY A 476 28.09 32.47 -35.69
CA GLY A 476 29.32 32.83 -36.43
C GLY A 476 29.31 33.97 -37.44
N LEU A 477 30.21 34.95 -37.23
CA LEU A 477 31.37 35.24 -38.10
C LEU A 477 32.05 36.55 -37.66
N GLY A 478 33.39 36.53 -37.59
CA GLY A 478 34.21 37.63 -38.11
C GLY A 478 35.05 38.47 -37.14
N LYS A 479 36.36 38.18 -37.19
CA LYS A 479 37.56 38.94 -36.76
C LYS A 479 37.96 38.93 -35.30
#